data_AF-A0A6P5KDM4-F1
#
_entry.id   AF-A0A6P5KDM4-F1
#
_cell.length_a   1.000
_cell.length_b   1.000
_cell.length_c   1.000
_cell.angle_alpha   90.00
_cell.angle_beta   90.00
_cell.angle_gamma   90.00
#
_symmetry.space_group_name_H-M   'P 1'
#
loop_
_entity.id
_entity.type
_entity.pdbx_description
1 polymer ?
#
loop_
_entity_poly.entity_id
_entity_poly.type
_entity_poly.pdbx_seq_one_letter_code
_entity_poly.pdbx_strand_id
1 'polypeptide(L)'
;MLEPKQDRSAEELGESLVNEATMKEIGQTEPDGGEASLLLPVPDLIDSVRRHLNAQKPILDDDQFRKTELLSHFFKYGIGKDLHEELGTLDELHQDTSYISAMWIEAFLALRDSIAFHSNAAPAFQANPKPEQNDQLTRVTNLTISSIQLLKTFRAGSLEPEVMHLYPEKTDNEQFKKLIQFISPDLVCMAASVVSTYPLDMSQFYRLFNTTHIPLNKDDLVTDESRCTFWCYEMEMFMSLMSWMIMVIS
;
A
#
# COMPACT_ATOMS: atom_id res chain seq x y z
N MET A 1 44.59 -18.20 -33.76
CA MET A 1 43.18 -17.81 -33.89
C MET A 1 42.73 -17.30 -32.53
N LEU A 2 42.66 -15.99 -32.38
CA LEU A 2 42.13 -15.32 -31.19
C LEU A 2 40.74 -14.84 -31.59
N GLU A 3 39.70 -15.37 -30.96
CA GLU A 3 38.32 -14.93 -31.14
C GLU A 3 38.08 -13.56 -30.47
N PRO A 4 37.16 -12.73 -30.99
CA PRO A 4 36.90 -11.42 -30.44
C PRO A 4 36.06 -11.54 -29.16
N LYS A 5 36.46 -10.80 -28.11
CA LYS A 5 35.66 -10.64 -26.89
C LYS A 5 34.42 -9.80 -27.21
N GLN A 6 33.25 -10.41 -27.04
CA GLN A 6 31.95 -9.75 -27.11
C GLN A 6 31.79 -8.80 -25.90
N ASP A 7 31.44 -7.56 -26.19
CA ASP A 7 31.41 -6.44 -25.26
C ASP A 7 30.18 -6.53 -24.34
N ARG A 8 30.37 -7.17 -23.17
CA ARG A 8 29.34 -7.36 -22.12
C ARG A 8 28.86 -6.05 -21.47
N SER A 9 29.54 -4.93 -21.72
CA SER A 9 29.21 -3.66 -21.06
C SER A 9 27.94 -3.00 -21.63
N ALA A 10 27.62 -3.22 -22.90
CA ALA A 10 26.46 -2.60 -23.55
C ALA A 10 25.13 -3.33 -23.26
N GLU A 11 25.17 -4.65 -23.03
CA GLU A 11 23.99 -5.44 -22.60
C GLU A 11 23.63 -5.16 -21.13
N GLU A 12 24.62 -5.06 -20.23
CA GLU A 12 24.39 -4.74 -18.81
C GLU A 12 23.86 -3.29 -18.63
N LEU A 13 24.32 -2.35 -19.46
CA LEU A 13 23.79 -0.97 -19.48
C LEU A 13 22.37 -0.90 -20.06
N GLY A 14 22.03 -1.75 -21.03
CA GLY A 14 20.68 -1.85 -21.61
C GLY A 14 19.67 -2.46 -20.63
N GLU A 15 20.03 -3.54 -19.93
CA GLU A 15 19.18 -4.17 -18.91
C GLU A 15 18.99 -3.29 -17.66
N SER A 16 20.02 -2.54 -17.26
CA SER A 16 19.92 -1.57 -16.16
C SER A 16 18.91 -0.46 -16.46
N LEU A 17 18.92 0.08 -17.68
CA LEU A 17 18.04 1.19 -18.07
C LEU A 17 16.59 0.74 -18.28
N VAL A 18 16.37 -0.49 -18.76
CA VAL A 18 15.01 -1.07 -18.90
C VAL A 18 14.41 -1.38 -17.53
N ASN A 19 15.20 -1.91 -16.58
CA ASN A 19 14.73 -2.14 -15.22
C ASN A 19 14.46 -0.85 -14.46
N GLU A 20 15.28 0.18 -14.65
CA GLU A 20 15.09 1.49 -14.03
C GLU A 20 13.85 2.22 -14.58
N ALA A 21 13.53 2.06 -15.87
CA ALA A 21 12.33 2.65 -16.47
C ALA A 21 11.03 1.94 -16.04
N THR A 22 11.04 0.59 -15.98
CA THR A 22 9.86 -0.20 -15.61
C THR A 22 9.51 -0.07 -14.12
N MET A 23 10.51 0.14 -13.26
CA MET A 23 10.30 0.35 -11.81
C MET A 23 9.96 1.79 -11.45
N LYS A 24 10.28 2.77 -12.32
CA LYS A 24 9.89 4.17 -12.13
C LYS A 24 8.39 4.38 -12.30
N GLU A 25 7.74 3.59 -13.18
CA GLU A 25 6.29 3.60 -13.35
C GLU A 25 5.54 3.00 -12.15
N ILE A 26 6.18 2.14 -11.35
CA ILE A 26 5.57 1.50 -10.17
C ILE A 26 5.71 2.38 -8.91
N GLY A 27 6.69 3.29 -8.86
CA GLY A 27 7.03 4.05 -7.64
C GLY A 27 6.88 5.57 -7.71
N GLN A 28 6.60 6.17 -8.87
CA GLN A 28 6.65 7.63 -9.04
C GLN A 28 5.63 8.18 -10.04
N THR A 29 4.34 8.05 -9.76
CA THR A 29 3.33 8.94 -10.36
C THR A 29 2.18 9.19 -9.37
N GLU A 30 1.73 10.45 -9.27
CA GLU A 30 0.34 10.76 -8.90
C GLU A 30 -0.62 9.85 -9.69
N PRO A 31 -1.85 9.59 -9.23
CA PRO A 31 -2.73 8.58 -9.83
C PRO A 31 -3.23 9.09 -11.18
N ASP A 32 -2.43 8.89 -12.22
CA ASP A 32 -2.82 9.03 -13.61
C ASP A 32 -2.56 7.67 -14.27
N GLY A 33 -3.60 6.84 -14.20
CA GLY A 33 -3.88 5.67 -15.04
C GLY A 33 -2.74 4.71 -15.34
N GLY A 34 -2.70 3.56 -14.64
CA GLY A 34 -1.89 2.44 -15.13
C GLY A 34 -1.58 1.29 -14.16
N GLU A 35 -1.98 1.35 -12.90
CA GLU A 35 -1.85 0.16 -12.04
C GLU A 35 -3.01 -0.79 -12.30
N ALA A 36 -2.69 -1.97 -12.83
CA ALA A 36 -3.60 -3.07 -13.03
C ALA A 36 -4.01 -3.71 -11.69
N SER A 37 -4.70 -2.94 -10.86
CA SER A 37 -5.26 -3.41 -9.60
C SER A 37 -6.53 -4.21 -9.90
N LEU A 38 -6.71 -5.35 -9.22
CA LEU A 38 -7.95 -6.10 -9.30
C LEU A 38 -9.08 -5.22 -8.75
N LEU A 39 -9.95 -4.75 -9.63
CA LEU A 39 -11.14 -3.99 -9.24
C LEU A 39 -11.93 -4.77 -8.19
N LEU A 40 -12.33 -4.07 -7.13
CA LEU A 40 -13.13 -4.66 -6.06
C LEU A 40 -14.56 -4.85 -6.58
N PRO A 41 -15.08 -6.09 -6.67
CA PRO A 41 -16.39 -6.31 -7.26
C PRO A 41 -17.50 -5.75 -6.37
N VAL A 42 -18.44 -5.02 -6.98
CA VAL A 42 -19.69 -4.64 -6.34
C VAL A 42 -20.56 -5.90 -6.15
N PRO A 43 -20.92 -6.26 -4.90
CA PRO A 43 -21.72 -7.46 -4.65
C PRO A 43 -23.17 -7.26 -5.09
N ASP A 44 -23.80 -8.33 -5.57
CA ASP A 44 -25.22 -8.32 -5.92
C ASP A 44 -26.10 -7.84 -4.75
N LEU A 45 -27.07 -6.97 -5.05
CA LEU A 45 -27.96 -6.36 -4.04
C LEU A 45 -28.76 -7.41 -3.27
N ILE A 46 -29.25 -8.46 -3.95
CA ILE A 46 -30.05 -9.53 -3.33
C ILE A 46 -29.19 -10.29 -2.32
N ASP A 47 -27.96 -10.62 -2.72
CA ASP A 47 -27.00 -11.29 -1.86
C ASP A 47 -26.56 -10.44 -0.67
N SER A 48 -26.36 -9.14 -0.89
CA SER A 48 -26.03 -8.18 0.16
C SER A 48 -27.13 -8.09 1.20
N VAL A 49 -28.40 -7.97 0.77
CA VAL A 49 -29.57 -7.96 1.66
C VAL A 49 -29.71 -9.29 2.42
N ARG A 50 -29.52 -10.42 1.74
CA ARG A 50 -29.56 -11.74 2.35
C ARG A 50 -28.48 -11.90 3.44
N ARG A 51 -27.24 -11.51 3.15
CA ARG A 51 -26.13 -11.55 4.11
C ARG A 51 -26.37 -10.61 5.29
N HIS A 52 -26.93 -9.42 5.04
CA HIS A 52 -27.34 -8.49 6.09
C HIS A 52 -28.34 -9.13 7.05
N LEU A 53 -29.43 -9.73 6.54
CA LEU A 53 -30.42 -10.40 7.39
C LEU A 53 -29.83 -11.58 8.17
N ASN A 54 -28.97 -12.39 7.54
CA ASN A 54 -28.28 -13.48 8.23
C ASN A 54 -27.41 -12.97 9.39
N ALA A 55 -26.75 -11.81 9.24
CA ALA A 55 -25.95 -11.19 10.28
C ALA A 55 -26.78 -10.58 11.41
N GLN A 56 -28.00 -10.10 11.12
CA GLN A 56 -28.92 -9.53 12.13
C GLN A 56 -29.65 -10.59 12.96
N LYS A 57 -29.91 -11.77 12.37
CA LYS A 57 -30.67 -12.86 13.00
C LYS A 57 -30.20 -13.27 14.40
N PRO A 58 -28.88 -13.38 14.71
CA PRO A 58 -28.44 -13.73 16.07
C PRO A 58 -28.48 -12.56 17.06
N ILE A 59 -28.70 -11.32 16.60
CA ILE A 59 -28.63 -10.10 17.42
C ILE A 59 -30.02 -9.63 17.83
N LEU A 60 -30.99 -9.75 16.92
CA LEU A 60 -32.35 -9.21 17.08
C LEU A 60 -33.32 -10.25 17.66
N ASP A 61 -34.31 -9.79 18.41
CA ASP A 61 -35.47 -10.61 18.75
C ASP A 61 -36.41 -10.83 17.55
N ASP A 62 -37.38 -11.74 17.68
CA ASP A 62 -38.27 -12.13 16.59
C ASP A 62 -39.08 -10.95 16.01
N ASP A 63 -39.54 -10.02 16.86
CA ASP A 63 -40.35 -8.89 16.43
C ASP A 63 -39.50 -7.81 15.73
N GLN A 64 -38.30 -7.55 16.23
CA GLN A 64 -37.30 -6.69 15.62
C GLN A 64 -36.83 -7.26 14.27
N PHE A 65 -36.58 -8.57 14.21
CA PHE A 65 -36.15 -9.23 12.99
C PHE A 65 -37.22 -9.15 11.90
N ARG A 66 -38.49 -9.43 12.22
CA ARG A 66 -39.62 -9.28 11.28
C ARG A 66 -39.74 -7.88 10.70
N LYS A 67 -39.57 -6.84 11.52
CA LYS A 67 -39.55 -5.44 11.06
C LYS A 67 -38.38 -5.19 10.12
N THR A 68 -37.19 -5.69 10.47
CA THR A 68 -35.97 -5.54 9.68
C THR A 68 -36.07 -6.26 8.33
N GLU A 69 -36.66 -7.45 8.31
CA GLU A 69 -36.94 -8.22 7.10
C GLU A 69 -37.89 -7.46 6.16
N LEU A 70 -38.98 -6.89 6.70
CA LEU A 70 -39.92 -6.08 5.94
C LEU A 70 -39.25 -4.83 5.34
N LEU A 71 -38.46 -4.11 6.13
CA LEU A 71 -37.70 -2.93 5.65
C LEU A 71 -36.68 -3.32 4.57
N SER A 72 -35.96 -4.42 4.77
CA SER A 72 -35.00 -4.95 3.82
C SER A 72 -35.66 -5.35 2.50
N HIS A 73 -36.87 -5.90 2.56
CA HIS A 73 -37.68 -6.21 1.38
C HIS A 73 -38.06 -4.93 0.62
N PHE A 74 -38.53 -3.89 1.31
CA PHE A 74 -38.86 -2.61 0.66
C PHE A 74 -37.63 -1.90 0.09
N PHE A 75 -36.48 -1.96 0.77
CA PHE A 75 -35.23 -1.43 0.25
C PHE A 75 -34.82 -2.16 -1.04
N LYS A 76 -34.78 -3.50 -1.00
CA LYS A 76 -34.37 -4.36 -2.13
C LYS A 76 -35.16 -4.10 -3.41
N TYR A 77 -36.48 -3.92 -3.30
CA TYR A 77 -37.37 -3.72 -4.46
C TYR A 77 -37.80 -2.28 -4.68
N GLY A 78 -37.28 -1.34 -3.89
CA GLY A 78 -37.52 0.09 -3.99
C GLY A 78 -36.21 0.84 -4.22
N ILE A 79 -35.95 1.85 -3.40
CA ILE A 79 -34.81 2.77 -3.55
C ILE A 79 -33.44 2.07 -3.59
N GLY A 80 -33.29 0.91 -2.94
CA GLY A 80 -32.02 0.17 -2.93
C GLY A 80 -31.62 -0.33 -4.31
N LYS A 81 -32.60 -0.61 -5.20
CA LYS A 81 -32.33 -0.96 -6.59
C LYS A 81 -31.75 0.23 -7.35
N ASP A 82 -32.39 1.39 -7.24
CA ASP A 82 -31.96 2.62 -7.93
C ASP A 82 -30.55 3.04 -7.47
N LEU A 83 -30.29 2.97 -6.15
CA LEU A 83 -28.97 3.25 -5.58
C LEU A 83 -27.90 2.24 -6.03
N HIS A 84 -28.26 0.97 -6.21
CA HIS A 84 -27.32 -0.05 -6.67
C HIS A 84 -26.96 0.14 -8.15
N GLU A 85 -27.91 0.56 -8.98
CA GLU A 85 -27.65 0.92 -10.39
C GLU A 85 -26.74 2.17 -10.48
N GLU A 86 -26.97 3.18 -9.63
CA GLU A 86 -26.11 4.36 -9.53
C GLU A 86 -24.69 3.98 -9.06
N LEU A 87 -24.57 3.11 -8.04
CA LEU A 87 -23.28 2.60 -7.58
C LEU A 87 -22.52 1.86 -8.68
N GLY A 88 -23.20 1.00 -9.45
CA GLY A 88 -22.59 0.31 -10.59
C GLY A 88 -22.12 1.28 -11.66
N THR A 89 -22.90 2.32 -11.94
CA THR A 89 -22.51 3.37 -12.91
C THR A 89 -21.27 4.14 -12.43
N LEU A 90 -21.18 4.43 -11.14
CA LEU A 90 -20.01 5.09 -10.54
C LEU A 90 -18.76 4.21 -10.60
N ASP A 91 -18.88 2.91 -10.32
CA ASP A 91 -17.79 1.94 -10.39
C ASP A 91 -17.27 1.77 -11.82
N GLU A 92 -18.17 1.73 -12.82
CA GLU A 92 -17.81 1.68 -14.24
C GLU A 92 -17.08 2.95 -14.71
N LEU A 93 -17.43 4.12 -14.14
CA LEU A 93 -16.80 5.40 -14.48
C LEU A 93 -15.39 5.57 -13.88
N HIS A 94 -15.14 4.93 -12.75
CA HIS A 94 -13.93 5.11 -11.93
C HIS A 94 -13.15 3.80 -11.76
N GLN A 95 -12.60 3.28 -12.86
CA GLN A 95 -11.82 2.03 -12.89
C GLN A 95 -10.40 2.17 -12.29
N ASP A 96 -10.01 3.38 -11.91
CA ASP A 96 -8.74 3.71 -11.27
C ASP A 96 -8.79 3.56 -9.74
N THR A 97 -9.98 3.34 -9.15
CA THR A 97 -10.18 3.21 -7.71
C THR A 97 -11.23 2.16 -7.38
N SER A 98 -11.55 2.00 -6.10
CA SER A 98 -12.66 1.16 -5.65
C SER A 98 -13.80 2.02 -5.14
N TYR A 99 -15.04 1.56 -5.39
CA TYR A 99 -16.26 2.24 -4.95
C TYR A 99 -16.32 2.56 -3.44
N ILE A 100 -15.51 1.88 -2.62
CA ILE A 100 -15.50 2.00 -1.16
C ILE A 100 -14.38 2.90 -0.62
N SER A 101 -13.27 3.06 -1.35
CA SER A 101 -12.04 3.65 -0.80
C SER A 101 -12.24 5.08 -0.28
N ALA A 102 -12.76 5.96 -1.14
CA ALA A 102 -13.03 7.35 -0.78
C ALA A 102 -14.06 7.43 0.36
N MET A 103 -15.17 6.72 0.26
CA MET A 103 -16.23 6.69 1.28
C MET A 103 -15.67 6.27 2.66
N TRP A 104 -14.80 5.26 2.68
CA TRP A 104 -14.20 4.75 3.91
C TRP A 104 -13.26 5.78 4.55
N ILE A 105 -12.35 6.37 3.76
CA ILE A 105 -11.44 7.41 4.25
C ILE A 105 -12.23 8.61 4.77
N GLU A 106 -13.23 9.07 4.03
CA GLU A 106 -14.08 10.20 4.44
C GLU A 106 -14.84 9.92 5.74
N ALA A 107 -15.36 8.70 5.92
CA ALA A 107 -16.02 8.31 7.16
C ALA A 107 -15.09 8.43 8.35
N PHE A 108 -13.82 8.02 8.22
CA PHE A 108 -12.82 8.16 9.27
C PHE A 108 -12.46 9.63 9.56
N LEU A 109 -12.27 10.44 8.53
CA LEU A 109 -11.95 11.87 8.66
C LEU A 109 -13.11 12.73 9.19
N ALA A 110 -14.33 12.20 9.15
CA ALA A 110 -15.52 12.83 9.71
C ALA A 110 -15.69 12.55 11.22
N LEU A 111 -15.00 11.56 11.78
CA LEU A 111 -15.09 11.24 13.20
C LEU A 111 -14.55 12.39 14.05
N ARG A 112 -15.22 12.65 15.17
CA ARG A 112 -14.88 13.74 16.11
C ARG A 112 -14.39 13.23 17.46
N ASP A 113 -14.44 11.92 17.66
CA ASP A 113 -13.90 11.28 18.86
C ASP A 113 -12.38 11.36 18.87
N SER A 114 -11.81 11.36 20.08
CA SER A 114 -10.35 11.39 20.23
C SER A 114 -9.72 10.16 19.59
N ILE A 115 -8.82 10.38 18.63
CA ILE A 115 -8.09 9.32 17.92
C ILE A 115 -7.23 8.45 18.84
N ALA A 116 -6.83 8.96 20.00
CA ALA A 116 -5.88 8.31 20.91
C ALA A 116 -6.34 6.91 21.37
N PHE A 117 -7.66 6.71 21.51
CA PHE A 117 -8.23 5.44 21.97
C PHE A 117 -9.21 4.82 20.98
N HIS A 118 -9.86 5.63 20.14
CA HIS A 118 -10.91 5.13 19.23
C HIS A 118 -10.34 4.57 17.93
N SER A 119 -9.23 5.12 17.44
CA SER A 119 -8.74 4.83 16.09
C SER A 119 -7.27 4.41 16.05
N ASN A 120 -6.43 4.94 16.94
CA ASN A 120 -5.00 4.63 16.91
C ASN A 120 -4.71 3.24 17.47
N ALA A 121 -4.05 2.40 16.67
CA ALA A 121 -3.47 1.13 17.10
C ALA A 121 -1.97 1.29 17.37
N ALA A 122 -1.47 0.64 18.43
CA ALA A 122 -0.07 0.68 18.81
C ALA A 122 0.51 -0.75 18.90
N PRO A 123 0.97 -1.34 17.79
CA PRO A 123 1.66 -2.63 17.84
C PRO A 123 3.00 -2.49 18.57
N ALA A 124 3.35 -3.50 19.36
CA ALA A 124 4.63 -3.55 20.07
C ALA A 124 5.61 -4.47 19.36
N PHE A 125 6.86 -4.02 19.20
CA PHE A 125 7.94 -4.85 18.69
C PHE A 125 8.37 -5.90 19.73
N GLN A 126 8.63 -7.12 19.26
CA GLN A 126 9.32 -8.13 20.06
C GLN A 126 10.72 -7.63 20.46
N ALA A 127 11.19 -8.04 21.64
CA ALA A 127 12.55 -7.74 22.08
C ALA A 127 13.57 -8.37 21.12
N ASN A 128 14.70 -7.69 20.88
CA ASN A 128 15.77 -8.27 20.10
C ASN A 128 16.32 -9.51 20.85
N PRO A 129 16.52 -10.67 20.19
CA PRO A 129 17.09 -11.84 20.83
C PRO A 129 18.46 -11.60 21.48
N LYS A 130 19.21 -10.59 21.00
CA LYS A 130 20.48 -10.16 21.58
C LYS A 130 20.24 -9.06 22.63
N PRO A 131 20.49 -9.31 23.93
CA PRO A 131 20.21 -8.34 24.99
C PRO A 131 20.91 -6.99 24.81
N GLU A 132 22.14 -7.00 24.29
CA GLU A 132 22.95 -5.81 24.02
C GLU A 132 22.30 -4.86 23.01
N GLN A 133 21.45 -5.39 22.11
CA GLN A 133 20.71 -4.60 21.11
C GLN A 133 19.41 -3.99 21.67
N ASN A 134 19.06 -4.28 22.92
CA ASN A 134 17.86 -3.74 23.58
C ASN A 134 18.14 -2.51 24.45
N ASP A 135 19.39 -2.05 24.52
CA ASP A 135 19.71 -0.73 25.08
C ASP A 135 18.91 0.36 24.33
N GLN A 136 18.37 1.34 25.07
CA GLN A 136 17.45 2.33 24.51
C GLN A 136 18.07 3.11 23.35
N LEU A 137 19.29 3.62 23.54
CA LEU A 137 19.98 4.43 22.54
C LEU A 137 20.29 3.57 21.30
N THR A 138 20.83 2.38 21.51
CA THR A 138 21.19 1.44 20.45
C THR A 138 19.96 1.02 19.63
N ARG A 139 18.87 0.62 20.32
CA ARG A 139 17.65 0.14 19.69
C ARG A 139 16.93 1.24 18.92
N VAL A 140 16.80 2.43 19.51
CA VAL A 140 16.19 3.59 18.83
C VAL A 140 17.00 3.98 17.60
N THR A 141 18.33 3.99 17.70
CA THR A 141 19.21 4.28 16.55
C THR A 141 18.99 3.27 15.42
N ASN A 142 19.03 1.97 15.73
CA ASN A 142 18.85 0.92 14.72
C ASN A 142 17.44 0.94 14.10
N LEU A 143 16.39 1.15 14.90
CA LEU A 143 15.02 1.28 14.38
C LEU A 143 14.88 2.51 13.49
N THR A 144 15.44 3.65 13.89
CA THR A 144 15.37 4.89 13.10
C THR A 144 16.09 4.72 11.76
N ILE A 145 17.29 4.14 11.75
CA ILE A 145 18.03 3.83 10.52
C ILE A 145 17.23 2.88 9.63
N SER A 146 16.64 1.83 10.20
CA SER A 146 15.83 0.85 9.45
C SER A 146 14.58 1.50 8.84
N SER A 147 13.90 2.39 9.56
CA SER A 147 12.75 3.15 9.04
C SER A 147 13.14 4.09 7.89
N ILE A 148 14.31 4.74 7.98
CA ILE A 148 14.82 5.58 6.90
C ILE A 148 15.22 4.73 5.69
N GLN A 149 15.82 3.56 5.89
CA GLN A 149 16.10 2.61 4.82
C GLN A 149 14.83 2.17 4.12
N LEU A 150 13.78 1.81 4.87
CA LEU A 150 12.46 1.48 4.32
C LEU A 150 11.91 2.62 3.46
N LEU A 151 11.96 3.87 3.94
CA LEU A 151 11.56 5.04 3.18
C LEU A 151 12.36 5.21 1.87
N LYS A 152 13.68 5.03 1.93
CA LYS A 152 14.53 5.14 0.73
C LYS A 152 14.24 4.03 -0.28
N THR A 153 14.07 2.80 0.18
CA THR A 153 13.74 1.64 -0.65
C THR A 153 12.37 1.79 -1.30
N PHE A 154 11.37 2.26 -0.55
CA PHE A 154 10.03 2.55 -1.08
C PHE A 154 10.07 3.63 -2.18
N ARG A 155 10.71 4.78 -1.92
CA ARG A 155 10.83 5.88 -2.91
C ARG A 155 11.66 5.53 -4.14
N ALA A 156 12.58 4.58 -4.00
CA ALA A 156 13.39 4.08 -5.10
C ALA A 156 12.65 3.05 -5.97
N GLY A 157 11.42 2.65 -5.61
CA GLY A 157 10.70 1.58 -6.29
C GLY A 157 11.37 0.21 -6.15
N SER A 158 12.27 0.04 -5.17
CA SER A 158 13.01 -1.20 -4.94
C SER A 158 12.47 -2.02 -3.77
N LEU A 159 11.36 -1.59 -3.18
CA LEU A 159 10.63 -2.38 -2.21
C LEU A 159 9.92 -3.51 -2.96
N GLU A 160 10.09 -4.75 -2.50
CA GLU A 160 9.37 -5.87 -3.10
C GLU A 160 7.85 -5.64 -2.96
N PRO A 161 7.06 -5.93 -4.00
CA PRO A 161 5.61 -5.83 -3.93
C PRO A 161 5.05 -6.69 -2.79
N GLU A 162 4.04 -6.17 -2.10
CA GLU A 162 3.34 -6.95 -1.08
C GLU A 162 2.46 -8.01 -1.75
N VAL A 163 2.70 -9.27 -1.44
CA VAL A 163 2.04 -10.39 -2.12
C VAL A 163 1.62 -11.45 -1.11
N MET A 164 0.34 -11.83 -1.17
CA MET A 164 -0.17 -12.98 -0.43
C MET A 164 0.06 -14.27 -1.22
N HIS A 165 0.96 -15.12 -0.72
CA HIS A 165 1.23 -16.44 -1.27
C HIS A 165 0.44 -17.51 -0.53
N LEU A 166 -0.51 -18.20 -1.20
CA LEU A 166 -1.19 -19.35 -0.57
C LEU A 166 -0.26 -20.56 -0.40
N TYR A 167 0.71 -20.70 -1.30
CA TYR A 167 1.72 -21.76 -1.28
C TYR A 167 3.12 -21.15 -1.46
N PRO A 168 3.71 -20.58 -0.39
CA PRO A 168 4.98 -19.85 -0.48
C PRO A 168 6.13 -20.71 -0.98
N GLU A 169 6.17 -22.00 -0.62
CA GLU A 169 7.20 -22.94 -1.09
C GLU A 169 7.32 -23.01 -2.63
N LYS A 170 6.24 -22.71 -3.35
CA LYS A 170 6.20 -22.76 -4.82
C LYS A 170 6.32 -21.40 -5.48
N THR A 171 5.94 -20.34 -4.79
CA THR A 171 5.67 -19.02 -5.39
C THR A 171 6.54 -17.91 -4.81
N ASP A 172 7.04 -18.04 -3.60
CA ASP A 172 8.00 -17.09 -3.02
C ASP A 172 9.43 -17.57 -3.28
N ASN A 173 9.86 -17.48 -4.54
CA ASN A 173 11.22 -17.81 -4.95
C ASN A 173 11.72 -16.91 -6.07
N GLU A 174 13.04 -16.82 -6.18
CA GLU A 174 13.73 -15.96 -7.17
C GLU A 174 13.38 -16.31 -8.62
N GLN A 175 13.08 -17.57 -8.93
CA GLN A 175 12.70 -17.97 -10.28
C GLN A 175 11.33 -17.42 -10.65
N PHE A 176 10.38 -17.49 -9.72
CA PHE A 176 9.05 -16.91 -9.89
C PHE A 176 9.10 -15.39 -10.00
N LYS A 177 9.85 -14.71 -9.12
CA LYS A 177 10.05 -13.24 -9.19
C LYS A 177 10.65 -12.81 -10.54
N LYS A 178 11.66 -13.55 -11.04
CA LYS A 178 12.25 -13.30 -12.35
C LYS A 178 11.35 -13.63 -13.53
N LEU A 179 10.35 -14.51 -13.36
CA LEU A 179 9.41 -14.84 -14.42
C LEU A 179 8.28 -13.80 -14.48
N ILE A 180 7.74 -13.39 -13.32
CA ILE A 180 6.58 -12.49 -13.24
C ILE A 180 6.90 -11.08 -13.74
N GLN A 181 8.16 -10.61 -13.58
CA GLN A 181 8.62 -9.32 -14.11
C GLN A 181 8.53 -9.18 -15.65
N PHE A 182 8.43 -10.30 -16.39
CA PHE A 182 8.27 -10.26 -17.85
C PHE A 182 6.81 -10.13 -18.29
N ILE A 183 5.87 -10.23 -17.35
CA ILE A 183 4.44 -10.07 -17.62
C ILE A 183 4.12 -8.58 -17.60
N SER A 184 3.33 -8.12 -18.57
CA SER A 184 2.82 -6.74 -18.61
C SER A 184 2.01 -6.42 -17.34
N PRO A 185 2.14 -5.21 -16.77
CA PRO A 185 1.41 -4.80 -15.56
C PRO A 185 -0.07 -5.19 -15.57
N ASP A 186 -0.77 -4.92 -16.69
CA ASP A 186 -2.19 -5.24 -16.96
C ASP A 186 -2.58 -6.70 -16.71
N LEU A 187 -1.64 -7.62 -16.85
CA LEU A 187 -1.87 -9.05 -16.75
C LEU A 187 -1.24 -9.67 -15.50
N VAL A 188 -0.39 -8.94 -14.77
CA VAL A 188 0.36 -9.48 -13.62
C VAL A 188 -0.57 -10.04 -12.56
N CYS A 189 -1.60 -9.29 -12.16
CA CYS A 189 -2.57 -9.75 -11.16
C CYS A 189 -3.31 -11.02 -11.59
N MET A 190 -3.76 -11.08 -12.86
CA MET A 190 -4.42 -12.27 -13.40
C MET A 190 -3.47 -13.47 -13.44
N ALA A 191 -2.25 -13.29 -13.95
CA ALA A 191 -1.25 -14.35 -14.05
C ALA A 191 -0.85 -14.88 -12.66
N ALA A 192 -0.66 -13.99 -11.69
CA ALA A 192 -0.37 -14.37 -10.31
C ALA A 192 -1.53 -15.15 -9.68
N SER A 193 -2.78 -14.75 -9.93
CA SER A 193 -3.95 -15.44 -9.37
C SER A 193 -4.07 -16.90 -9.81
N VAL A 194 -3.66 -17.23 -11.05
CA VAL A 194 -3.66 -18.61 -11.59
C VAL A 194 -2.75 -19.53 -10.80
N VAL A 195 -1.67 -18.99 -10.23
CA VAL A 195 -0.73 -19.74 -9.38
C VAL A 195 -0.99 -19.56 -7.88
N SER A 196 -2.19 -19.07 -7.51
CA SER A 196 -2.60 -18.85 -6.13
C SER A 196 -1.75 -17.81 -5.38
N THR A 197 -1.34 -16.78 -6.10
CA THR A 197 -0.56 -15.65 -5.61
C THR A 197 -1.36 -14.36 -5.84
N TYR A 198 -1.52 -13.55 -4.80
CA TYR A 198 -2.39 -12.38 -4.83
C TYR A 198 -1.59 -11.13 -4.46
N PRO A 199 -1.17 -10.32 -5.45
CA PRO A 199 -0.61 -9.01 -5.19
C PRO A 199 -1.61 -8.15 -4.40
N LEU A 200 -1.10 -7.39 -3.44
CA LEU A 200 -1.90 -6.51 -2.59
C LEU A 200 -1.70 -5.05 -3.00
N ASP A 201 -2.74 -4.25 -2.79
CA ASP A 201 -2.71 -2.80 -3.02
C ASP A 201 -1.66 -2.12 -2.12
N MET A 202 -0.76 -1.35 -2.73
CA MET A 202 0.26 -0.57 -2.05
C MET A 202 0.02 0.95 -2.14
N SER A 203 -1.13 1.38 -2.69
CA SER A 203 -1.49 2.80 -2.88
C SER A 203 -1.49 3.63 -1.59
N GLN A 204 -1.51 2.99 -0.41
CA GLN A 204 -1.50 3.67 0.88
C GLN A 204 -0.09 3.89 1.44
N PHE A 205 0.95 3.21 0.92
CA PHE A 205 2.28 3.19 1.53
C PHE A 205 2.98 4.54 1.51
N TYR A 206 2.68 5.40 0.54
CA TYR A 206 3.25 6.75 0.50
C TYR A 206 2.86 7.59 1.73
N ARG A 207 1.76 7.24 2.40
CA ARG A 207 1.30 7.90 3.63
C ARG A 207 2.02 7.45 4.90
N LEU A 208 2.90 6.44 4.83
CA LEU A 208 3.66 5.98 6.00
C LEU A 208 4.63 7.03 6.52
N PHE A 209 5.14 7.88 5.63
CA PHE A 209 6.14 8.89 5.94
C PHE A 209 5.65 10.26 5.50
N ASN A 210 6.17 11.30 6.15
CA ASN A 210 5.87 12.70 5.81
C ASN A 210 4.38 13.08 5.76
N THR A 211 3.52 12.28 6.39
CA THR A 211 2.07 12.47 6.37
C THR A 211 1.57 12.81 7.76
N THR A 212 0.63 13.74 7.83
CA THR A 212 0.01 14.14 9.08
C THR A 212 -1.49 14.37 8.89
N HIS A 213 -2.23 14.16 9.98
CA HIS A 213 -3.66 14.38 10.04
C HIS A 213 -3.95 15.76 10.60
N ILE A 214 -4.65 16.60 9.84
CA ILE A 214 -4.95 17.99 10.22
C ILE A 214 -6.40 18.08 10.70
N PRO A 215 -6.65 18.50 11.95
CA PRO A 215 -7.99 18.65 12.49
C PRO A 215 -8.67 19.88 11.87
N LEU A 216 -9.84 19.67 11.25
CA LEU A 216 -10.65 20.68 10.59
C LEU A 216 -12.15 20.36 10.81
N ASN A 217 -13.05 21.07 10.12
CA ASN A 217 -14.49 20.71 10.14
C ASN A 217 -14.79 19.38 9.43
N LYS A 218 -13.91 18.96 8.53
CA LYS A 218 -13.70 17.61 7.98
C LYS A 218 -12.19 17.45 7.95
N ASP A 219 -11.66 16.48 8.70
CA ASP A 219 -10.20 16.39 8.85
C ASP A 219 -9.56 16.03 7.52
N ASP A 220 -8.27 16.32 7.40
CA ASP A 220 -7.52 16.11 6.15
C ASP A 220 -6.22 15.37 6.40
N LEU A 221 -5.73 14.68 5.37
CA LEU A 221 -4.45 13.97 5.38
C LEU A 221 -3.49 14.70 4.45
N VAL A 222 -2.47 15.32 5.03
CA VAL A 222 -1.49 16.12 4.29
C VAL A 222 -0.16 15.40 4.27
N THR A 223 0.38 15.20 3.07
CA THR A 223 1.69 14.61 2.82
C THR A 223 2.63 15.66 2.22
N ASP A 224 3.85 15.80 2.75
CA ASP A 224 4.88 16.69 2.20
C ASP A 224 6.16 15.92 1.85
N GLU A 225 6.26 15.52 0.58
CA GLU A 225 7.38 14.71 0.08
C GLU A 225 8.69 15.49 -0.04
N SER A 226 8.62 16.83 -0.11
CA SER A 226 9.78 17.70 -0.33
C SER A 226 10.72 17.79 0.87
N ARG A 227 10.25 17.46 2.08
CA ARG A 227 10.96 17.74 3.33
C ARG A 227 12.00 16.70 3.77
N CYS A 228 12.25 15.65 3.00
CA CYS A 228 13.05 14.52 3.49
C CYS A 228 14.54 14.52 3.12
N THR A 229 15.06 15.49 2.37
CA THR A 229 16.48 15.51 1.95
C THR A 229 17.34 16.58 2.61
N PHE A 230 16.77 17.48 3.43
CA PHE A 230 17.55 18.56 4.06
C PHE A 230 18.67 18.02 4.97
N TRP A 231 18.39 16.94 5.71
CA TRP A 231 19.37 16.32 6.60
C TRP A 231 20.41 15.45 5.88
N CYS A 232 20.12 14.92 4.69
CA CYS A 232 21.09 14.11 3.94
C CYS A 232 22.20 14.98 3.35
N TYR A 233 21.83 16.11 2.73
CA TYR A 233 22.80 17.05 2.18
C TYR A 233 23.58 17.79 3.27
N GLU A 234 22.93 18.21 4.36
CA GLU A 234 23.67 18.87 5.45
C GLU A 234 24.57 17.89 6.21
N MET A 235 24.19 16.63 6.41
CA MET A 235 25.07 15.65 7.07
C MET A 235 26.23 15.21 6.18
N GLU A 236 26.03 15.03 4.86
CA GLU A 236 27.14 14.78 3.93
C GLU A 236 28.08 15.99 3.86
N MET A 237 27.54 17.21 3.82
CA MET A 237 28.33 18.43 3.86
C MET A 237 29.06 18.59 5.19
N PHE A 238 28.42 18.27 6.32
CA PHE A 238 29.01 18.32 7.66
C PHE A 238 30.08 17.25 7.86
N MET A 239 29.85 16.02 7.39
CA MET A 239 30.83 14.93 7.40
C MET A 239 32.02 15.24 6.48
N SER A 240 31.77 15.83 5.32
CA SER A 240 32.82 16.30 4.41
C SER A 240 33.62 17.45 5.03
N LEU A 241 32.96 18.43 5.68
CA LEU A 241 33.61 19.52 6.39
C LEU A 241 34.44 19.03 7.57
N MET A 242 33.94 18.04 8.31
CA MET A 242 34.66 17.45 9.44
C MET A 242 35.87 16.64 8.97
N SER A 243 35.74 15.89 7.88
CA SER A 243 36.87 15.19 7.25
C SER A 243 37.94 16.17 6.78
N TRP A 244 37.53 17.29 6.18
CA TRP A 244 38.45 18.36 5.76
C TRP A 244 39.14 19.04 6.96
N MET A 245 38.42 19.34 8.04
CA MET A 245 39.02 19.90 9.26
C MET A 245 40.03 18.95 9.90
N ILE A 246 39.75 17.65 9.95
CA ILE A 246 40.68 16.65 10.51
C ILE A 246 41.96 16.54 9.65
N MET A 247 41.81 16.65 8.32
CA MET A 247 42.95 16.66 7.38
C MET A 247 43.80 17.93 7.44
N VAL A 248 43.22 19.08 7.81
CA VAL A 248 43.93 20.36 7.92
C VAL A 248 44.61 20.54 9.28
N ILE A 249 44.17 19.80 10.30
CA ILE A 249 44.70 19.87 11.67
C ILE A 249 45.76 18.78 11.97
N SER A 250 45.93 17.80 11.07
CA SER A 250 46.98 16.76 11.14
C SER A 250 48.18 17.12 10.26
#